data_AF-A0A9E0E5N9-F1
#
_entry.id   AF-A0A9E0E5N9-F1
#
_cell.length_a   1.000
_cell.length_b   1.000
_cell.length_c   1.000
_cell.angle_alpha   90.00
_cell.angle_beta   90.00
_cell.angle_gamma   90.00
#
_symmetry.space_group_name_H-M   'P 1'
#
loop_
_entity.id
_entity.type
_entity.pdbx_description
1 polymer ?
#
loop_
_entity_poly.entity_id
_entity_poly.type
_entity_poly.pdbx_seq_one_letter_code
_entity_poly.pdbx_strand_id
1 'polypeptide(L)'
;MTKETIKTFQYRITQATASQLVVILYDMAIEYLNDACESDSAKQAHNNIYMAQKVIDQLICGLDMQYEISANLFVIYNHMKRSLISASVSLDNNEINRITGLLKKLRASFYEVSKQDDSEPLMKNTQAVYSGLTYSKGGISNETQTDNIENRGFRV
;
A
#
# COMPACT_ATOMS: atom_id res chain seq x y z
N MET A 1 -11.88 -4.12 -3.12
CA MET A 1 -10.67 -4.91 -3.36
C MET A 1 -11.03 -6.38 -3.48
N THR A 2 -10.60 -7.03 -4.55
CA THR A 2 -10.79 -8.48 -4.72
C THR A 2 -9.71 -9.28 -3.98
N LYS A 3 -9.92 -10.58 -3.79
CA LYS A 3 -8.91 -11.45 -3.18
C LYS A 3 -7.61 -11.50 -3.98
N GLU A 4 -7.69 -11.28 -5.29
CA GLU A 4 -6.53 -11.26 -6.19
C GLU A 4 -5.72 -9.97 -6.00
N THR A 5 -6.37 -8.81 -5.92
CA THR A 5 -5.64 -7.55 -5.68
C THR A 5 -4.92 -7.58 -4.34
N ILE A 6 -5.53 -8.14 -3.29
CA ILE A 6 -4.89 -8.31 -1.98
C ILE A 6 -3.62 -9.16 -2.09
N LYS A 7 -3.66 -10.30 -2.81
CA LYS A 7 -2.48 -11.14 -3.03
C LYS A 7 -1.38 -10.41 -3.80
N THR A 8 -1.74 -9.64 -4.81
CA THR A 8 -0.78 -8.82 -5.57
C THR A 8 -0.12 -7.78 -4.67
N PHE A 9 -0.88 -7.09 -3.81
CA PHE A 9 -0.30 -6.15 -2.84
C PHE A 9 0.59 -6.83 -1.82
N GLN A 10 0.18 -7.98 -1.28
CA GLN A 10 1.03 -8.78 -0.37
C GLN A 10 2.36 -9.13 -1.02
N TYR A 11 2.34 -9.62 -2.26
CA TYR A 11 3.56 -9.93 -3.00
C TYR A 11 4.44 -8.68 -3.22
N ARG A 12 3.85 -7.56 -3.66
CA ARG A 12 4.58 -6.30 -3.84
C ARG A 12 5.23 -5.83 -2.53
N ILE A 13 4.55 -5.98 -1.39
CA ILE A 13 5.07 -5.59 -0.08
C ILE A 13 6.28 -6.45 0.31
N THR A 14 6.25 -7.76 0.05
CA THR A 14 7.37 -8.66 0.41
C THR A 14 8.69 -8.33 -0.29
N GLN A 15 8.62 -7.65 -1.44
CA GLN A 15 9.77 -7.30 -2.27
C GLN A 15 10.12 -5.81 -2.23
N ALA A 16 9.35 -4.99 -1.49
CA ALA A 16 9.48 -3.54 -1.55
C ALA A 16 10.63 -3.02 -0.68
N THR A 17 11.34 -2.02 -1.22
CA THR A 17 12.17 -1.11 -0.42
C THR A 17 11.30 -0.19 0.44
N ALA A 18 11.92 0.59 1.34
CA ALA A 18 11.20 1.56 2.16
C ALA A 18 10.42 2.58 1.32
N SER A 19 11.05 3.14 0.28
CA SER A 19 10.40 4.13 -0.59
C SER A 19 9.29 3.50 -1.44
N GLN A 20 9.50 2.27 -1.93
CA GLN A 20 8.48 1.54 -2.68
C GLN A 20 7.27 1.16 -1.82
N LEU A 21 7.48 0.88 -0.53
CA LEU A 21 6.38 0.59 0.40
C LEU A 21 5.43 1.79 0.52
N VAL A 22 5.95 3.02 0.56
CA VAL A 22 5.12 4.24 0.58
C VAL A 22 4.29 4.37 -0.70
N VAL A 23 4.87 4.06 -1.87
CA VAL A 23 4.13 4.05 -3.14
C VAL A 23 3.00 3.01 -3.12
N ILE A 24 3.26 1.82 -2.57
CA ILE A 24 2.26 0.77 -2.42
C ILE A 24 1.12 1.21 -1.49
N LEU A 25 1.41 1.92 -0.39
CA LEU A 25 0.38 2.48 0.48
C LEU A 25 -0.55 3.42 -0.30
N TYR A 26 -0.01 4.32 -1.12
CA TYR A 26 -0.85 5.17 -1.96
C TYR A 26 -1.70 4.38 -2.97
N ASP A 27 -1.11 3.38 -3.63
CA ASP A 27 -1.84 2.53 -4.57
C ASP A 27 -3.04 1.84 -3.87
N MET A 28 -2.84 1.33 -2.64
CA MET A 28 -3.92 0.71 -1.87
C MET A 28 -5.00 1.73 -1.48
N ALA A 29 -4.63 2.93 -1.03
CA ALA A 29 -5.60 3.98 -0.69
C ALA A 29 -6.44 4.38 -1.90
N ILE A 30 -5.81 4.56 -3.07
CA ILE A 30 -6.50 4.88 -4.33
C ILE A 30 -7.46 3.76 -4.73
N GLU A 31 -7.03 2.50 -4.63
CA GLU A 31 -7.87 1.35 -4.97
C GLU A 31 -9.11 1.27 -4.07
N TYR A 32 -8.94 1.43 -2.76
CA TYR A 32 -10.08 1.48 -1.83
C TYR A 32 -11.06 2.61 -2.16
N LEU A 33 -10.57 3.79 -2.56
CA LEU A 33 -11.46 4.90 -2.94
C LEU A 33 -12.18 4.64 -4.27
N ASN A 34 -11.53 4.01 -5.25
CA ASN A 34 -12.19 3.59 -6.49
C ASN A 34 -13.27 2.53 -6.21
N ASP A 35 -12.93 1.51 -5.42
CA ASP A 35 -13.89 0.49 -4.97
C ASP A 35 -15.08 1.10 -4.23
N ALA A 36 -14.86 2.18 -3.45
CA ALA A 36 -15.94 2.88 -2.76
C ALA A 36 -16.92 3.55 -3.73
N CYS A 37 -16.40 4.20 -4.78
CA CYS A 37 -17.22 4.83 -5.83
C CYS A 37 -17.99 3.80 -6.68
N GLU A 38 -17.43 2.61 -6.88
CA GLU A 38 -18.02 1.52 -7.67
C GLU A 38 -18.92 0.57 -6.83
N SER A 39 -19.04 0.80 -5.53
CA SER A 39 -19.79 -0.09 -4.63
C SER A 39 -21.31 0.05 -4.81
N ASP A 40 -22.00 -1.07 -5.00
CA ASP A 40 -23.47 -1.14 -5.09
C ASP A 40 -24.17 -0.93 -3.73
N SER A 41 -23.44 -1.07 -2.62
CA SER A 41 -23.98 -0.95 -1.26
C SER A 41 -23.29 0.16 -0.48
N ALA A 42 -24.09 1.02 0.15
CA ALA A 42 -23.60 2.06 1.06
C ALA A 42 -22.68 1.49 2.16
N LYS A 43 -23.03 0.31 2.71
CA LYS A 43 -22.20 -0.35 3.73
C LYS A 43 -20.80 -0.69 3.20
N GLN A 44 -20.72 -1.16 1.96
CA GLN A 44 -19.45 -1.49 1.31
C GLN A 44 -18.65 -0.23 0.99
N ALA A 45 -19.30 0.82 0.48
CA ALA A 45 -18.68 2.12 0.24
C ALA A 45 -18.08 2.70 1.53
N HIS A 46 -18.84 2.73 2.63
CA HIS A 46 -18.33 3.20 3.93
C HIS A 46 -17.13 2.39 4.41
N ASN A 47 -17.17 1.06 4.29
CA ASN A 47 -16.05 0.21 4.70
C ASN A 47 -14.79 0.49 3.86
N ASN A 48 -14.94 0.66 2.55
CA ASN A 48 -13.82 0.98 1.66
C ASN A 48 -13.23 2.38 1.98
N ILE A 49 -14.07 3.39 2.21
CA ILE A 49 -13.62 4.72 2.63
C ILE A 49 -12.90 4.65 3.98
N TYR A 50 -13.41 3.85 4.93
CA TYR A 50 -12.77 3.64 6.22
C TYR A 50 -11.39 2.97 6.08
N MET A 51 -11.25 1.97 5.20
CA MET A 51 -9.96 1.35 4.92
C MET A 51 -8.97 2.34 4.27
N ALA A 52 -9.43 3.19 3.34
CA ALA A 52 -8.59 4.25 2.77
C ALA A 52 -8.11 5.24 3.85
N GLN A 53 -8.98 5.62 4.79
CA GLN A 53 -8.61 6.47 5.93
C GLN A 53 -7.55 5.81 6.81
N LYS A 54 -7.62 4.50 7.04
CA LYS A 54 -6.59 3.75 7.80
C LYS A 54 -5.23 3.77 7.11
N VAL A 55 -5.21 3.68 5.79
CA VAL A 55 -3.96 3.78 5.02
C VAL A 55 -3.38 5.19 5.13
N ILE A 56 -4.23 6.24 5.06
CA ILE A 56 -3.79 7.63 5.27
C ILE A 56 -3.26 7.83 6.69
N ASP A 57 -3.89 7.21 7.70
CA ASP A 57 -3.39 7.25 9.08
C ASP A 57 -2.00 6.62 9.18
N GLN A 58 -1.75 5.52 8.48
CA GLN A 58 -0.42 4.92 8.44
C GLN A 58 0.61 5.82 7.77
N LEU A 59 0.25 6.53 6.71
CA LEU A 59 1.10 7.54 6.07
C LEU A 59 1.41 8.69 7.01
N ILE A 60 0.44 9.14 7.81
CA ILE A 60 0.63 10.19 8.83
C ILE A 60 1.58 9.71 9.93
N CYS A 61 1.36 8.51 10.47
CA CYS A 61 2.18 7.93 11.53
C CYS A 61 3.62 7.64 11.07
N GLY A 62 3.83 7.42 9.77
CA GLY A 62 5.16 7.20 9.18
C GLY A 62 5.97 8.47 8.92
N LEU A 63 5.43 9.67 9.19
CA LEU A 63 6.16 10.92 8.99
C LEU A 63 7.17 11.17 10.12
N ASP A 64 8.42 11.43 9.75
CA ASP A 64 9.43 11.94 10.68
C ASP A 64 9.36 13.46 10.76
N MET A 65 8.87 13.98 11.89
CA MET A 65 8.63 15.42 12.12
C MET A 65 9.92 16.24 12.29
N GLN A 66 11.10 15.62 12.27
CA GLN A 66 12.37 16.34 12.23
C GLN A 66 12.56 17.08 10.90
N TYR A 67 11.92 16.63 9.83
CA TYR A 67 12.00 17.25 8.51
C TYR A 67 10.86 18.24 8.28
N GLU A 68 11.17 19.43 7.77
CA GLU A 68 10.18 20.48 7.47
C GLU A 68 9.10 20.01 6.48
N ILE A 69 9.48 19.21 5.49
CA ILE A 69 8.54 18.67 4.49
C ILE A 69 7.46 17.78 5.13
N SER A 70 7.78 17.12 6.24
CA SER A 70 6.83 16.28 6.98
C SER A 70 5.69 17.10 7.57
N ALA A 71 5.95 18.33 8.03
CA ALA A 71 4.90 19.23 8.51
C ALA A 71 3.92 19.59 7.37
N ASN A 72 4.43 19.86 6.17
CA ASN A 72 3.60 20.15 5.00
C ASN A 72 2.76 18.92 4.59
N LEU A 73 3.37 17.73 4.54
CA LEU A 73 2.67 16.48 4.23
C LEU A 73 1.60 16.16 5.27
N PHE A 74 1.89 16.40 6.55
CA PHE A 74 0.94 16.19 7.64
C PHE A 74 -0.33 17.03 7.46
N VAL A 75 -0.19 18.31 7.11
CA VAL A 75 -1.33 19.20 6.84
C VAL A 75 -2.16 18.69 5.67
N ILE A 76 -1.50 18.27 4.58
CA ILE A 76 -2.17 17.74 3.40
C ILE A 76 -2.93 16.45 3.73
N TYR A 77 -2.31 15.49 4.41
CA TYR A 77 -2.97 14.23 4.79
C TYR A 77 -4.13 14.45 5.75
N ASN A 78 -3.99 15.34 6.73
CA ASN A 78 -5.11 15.67 7.63
C ASN A 78 -6.29 16.27 6.88
N HIS A 79 -6.03 17.16 5.92
CA HIS A 79 -7.08 17.71 5.07
C HIS A 79 -7.78 16.61 4.25
N MET A 80 -7.02 15.70 3.62
CA MET A 80 -7.59 14.57 2.88
C MET A 80 -8.44 13.67 3.78
N LYS A 81 -7.92 13.31 4.97
CA LYS A 81 -8.63 12.48 5.95
C LYS A 81 -9.95 13.13 6.39
N ARG A 82 -9.93 14.42 6.76
CA ARG A 82 -11.15 15.16 7.15
C ARG A 82 -12.17 15.21 6.03
N SER A 83 -11.71 15.45 4.80
CA SER A 83 -12.58 15.47 3.61
C SER A 83 -13.21 14.09 3.38
N LEU A 84 -12.44 13.00 3.53
CA LEU A 84 -12.97 11.64 3.42
C LEU A 84 -13.96 11.29 4.55
N ILE A 85 -13.78 11.82 5.77
CA ILE A 85 -14.77 11.63 6.84
C ILE A 85 -16.08 12.30 6.45
N SER A 86 -16.04 13.54 5.95
CA SER A 86 -17.24 14.24 5.47
C SER A 86 -17.88 13.49 4.29
N ALA A 87 -17.08 13.09 3.30
CA ALA A 87 -17.54 12.33 2.14
C ALA A 87 -18.10 10.96 2.54
N SER A 88 -17.59 10.34 3.61
CA SER A 88 -18.15 9.08 4.11
C SER A 88 -19.56 9.25 4.66
N VAL A 89 -19.92 10.41 5.21
CA VAL A 89 -21.28 10.66 5.71
C VAL A 89 -22.23 10.99 4.56
N SER A 90 -21.79 11.83 3.62
CA SER A 90 -22.61 12.29 2.49
C SER A 90 -22.64 11.33 1.30
N LEU A 91 -21.73 10.36 1.24
CA LEU A 91 -21.47 9.48 0.09
C LEU A 91 -21.27 10.26 -1.23
N ASP A 92 -20.59 11.41 -1.15
CA ASP A 92 -20.32 12.24 -2.31
C ASP A 92 -19.11 11.74 -3.10
N ASN A 93 -19.38 11.05 -4.20
CA ASN A 93 -18.37 10.53 -5.11
C ASN A 93 -17.49 11.63 -5.73
N ASN A 94 -17.96 12.87 -5.84
CA ASN A 94 -17.15 13.97 -6.39
C ASN A 94 -16.00 14.32 -5.44
N GLU A 95 -16.28 14.42 -4.13
CA GLU A 95 -15.25 14.65 -3.12
C GLU A 95 -14.28 13.47 -3.02
N ILE A 96 -14.78 12.23 -3.09
CA ILE A 96 -13.92 11.03 -3.12
C ILE A 96 -12.96 11.11 -4.32
N ASN A 97 -13.48 11.38 -5.53
CA ASN A 97 -12.67 11.50 -6.74
C ASN A 97 -11.66 12.64 -6.67
N ARG A 98 -12.03 13.78 -6.05
CA ARG A 98 -11.11 14.90 -5.81
C ARG A 98 -9.94 14.48 -4.92
N ILE A 99 -10.20 13.78 -3.82
CA ILE A 99 -9.16 13.28 -2.92
C ILE A 99 -8.30 12.20 -3.61
N THR A 100 -8.92 11.28 -4.35
CA THR A 100 -8.20 10.30 -5.18
C THR A 100 -7.24 10.99 -6.16
N GLY A 101 -7.64 12.11 -6.77
CA GLY A 101 -6.78 12.92 -7.64
C GLY A 101 -5.57 13.51 -6.90
N LEU A 102 -5.74 13.97 -5.67
CA LEU A 102 -4.62 14.46 -4.84
C LEU A 102 -3.66 13.33 -4.45
N LEU A 103 -4.19 12.16 -4.07
CA LEU A 103 -3.38 10.98 -3.78
C LEU A 103 -2.58 10.53 -5.00
N LYS A 104 -3.18 10.54 -6.20
CA LYS A 104 -2.48 10.20 -7.46
C LYS A 104 -1.29 11.13 -7.74
N LYS A 105 -1.41 12.43 -7.45
CA LYS A 105 -0.30 13.39 -7.62
C LYS A 105 0.85 13.09 -6.65
N LEU A 106 0.55 12.90 -5.36
CA LEU A 106 1.57 12.55 -4.37
C LEU A 106 2.24 11.22 -4.70
N ARG A 107 1.43 10.22 -5.06
CA ARG A 107 1.91 8.90 -5.49
C ARG A 107 2.88 8.99 -6.67
N ALA A 108 2.62 9.85 -7.65
CA ALA A 108 3.54 10.08 -8.77
C ALA A 108 4.87 10.69 -8.30
N SER A 109 4.83 11.68 -7.40
CA SER A 109 6.05 12.28 -6.82
C SER A 109 6.88 11.25 -6.05
N PHE A 110 6.26 10.47 -5.16
CA PHE A 110 6.96 9.43 -4.40
C PHE A 110 7.43 8.26 -5.25
N TYR A 111 6.75 7.99 -6.38
CA TYR A 111 7.23 7.01 -7.35
C TYR A 111 8.56 7.43 -7.98
N GLU A 112 8.71 8.69 -8.37
CA GLU A 112 10.00 9.19 -8.88
C GLU A 112 11.11 9.13 -7.82
N VAL A 113 10.80 9.39 -6.56
CA VAL A 113 11.75 9.22 -5.44
C VAL A 113 12.13 7.76 -5.28
N SER A 114 11.18 6.83 -5.38
CA SER A 114 11.44 5.39 -5.21
C SER A 114 12.35 4.79 -6.29
N LYS A 115 12.48 5.43 -7.45
CA LYS A 115 13.42 4.99 -8.51
C LYS A 115 14.88 5.30 -8.19
N GLN A 116 15.11 6.23 -7.27
CA GLN A 116 16.45 6.62 -6.82
C GLN A 116 16.87 5.85 -5.56
N ASP A 117 15.99 4.97 -5.05
CA ASP A 117 16.22 4.16 -3.86
C ASP A 117 16.73 2.78 -4.27
N ASP A 118 18.05 2.60 -4.19
CA ASP A 118 18.74 1.34 -4.44
C ASP A 118 18.88 0.45 -3.19
N SER A 119 18.13 0.76 -2.12
CA SER A 119 18.18 0.00 -0.86
C SER A 119 17.68 -1.43 -1.03
N GLU A 120 18.12 -2.32 -0.14
CA GLU A 120 17.59 -3.69 -0.09
C GLU A 120 16.09 -3.71 0.31
N PRO A 121 15.34 -4.76 -0.10
CA PRO A 121 13.99 -4.97 0.37
C PRO A 121 13.89 -5.01 1.89
N LEU A 122 12.82 -4.42 2.44
CA LEU A 122 12.62 -4.34 3.89
C LEU A 122 12.44 -5.71 4.55
N MET A 123 11.82 -6.65 3.85
CA MET A 123 11.66 -8.00 4.35
C MET A 123 12.84 -8.88 3.92
N LYS A 124 13.55 -9.42 4.92
CA LYS A 124 14.57 -10.45 4.71
C LYS A 124 13.94 -11.84 4.84
N ASN A 125 14.45 -12.83 4.10
CA ASN A 125 13.96 -14.22 4.10
C ASN A 125 12.52 -14.43 3.60
N THR A 126 12.03 -13.56 2.69
CA THR A 126 10.80 -13.84 1.95
C THR A 126 11.09 -14.90 0.89
N GLN A 127 10.20 -15.88 0.76
CA GLN A 127 10.37 -16.96 -0.21
C GLN A 127 10.24 -16.35 -1.62
N ALA A 128 11.34 -16.31 -2.38
CA ALA A 128 11.30 -15.86 -3.77
C ALA A 128 10.48 -16.89 -4.58
N VAL A 129 9.19 -16.61 -4.79
CA VAL A 129 8.34 -17.44 -5.64
C VAL A 129 8.75 -17.20 -7.10
N TYR A 130 9.68 -18.01 -7.59
CA TYR A 130 10.10 -17.99 -8.98
C TYR A 130 9.08 -18.78 -9.82
N SER A 131 8.36 -18.09 -10.71
CA SER A 131 7.30 -18.68 -11.56
C SER A 131 7.78 -19.80 -12.52
N GLY A 132 9.08 -20.13 -12.54
CA GLY A 132 9.67 -21.10 -13.47
C GLY A 132 10.20 -22.41 -12.86
N LEU A 133 10.13 -22.64 -11.54
CA LEU A 133 10.74 -23.84 -10.91
C LEU A 133 9.75 -24.96 -10.56
N THR A 134 8.45 -24.77 -10.75
CA THR A 134 7.44 -25.76 -10.32
C THR A 134 7.05 -26.78 -11.39
N TYR A 135 7.63 -26.70 -12.59
CA TYR A 135 7.35 -27.66 -13.67
C TYR A 135 8.65 -28.09 -14.38
N SER A 136 9.60 -28.66 -13.65
CA SER A 136 10.57 -29.59 -14.26
C SER A 136 10.03 -31.01 -14.16
N LYS A 137 9.83 -31.66 -15.32
CA LYS A 137 9.34 -33.04 -15.47
C LYS A 137 10.33 -34.11 -14.95
N GLY A 138 11.51 -33.70 -14.49
CA GLY A 138 12.48 -34.57 -13.82
C GLY A 138 12.62 -34.15 -12.36
N GLY A 139 11.95 -34.86 -11.46
CA GLY A 139 12.05 -34.64 -10.02
C GLY A 139 13.46 -34.85 -9.51
N ILE A 140 14.14 -33.75 -9.20
CA ILE A 140 15.16 -33.68 -8.15
C ILE A 140 14.82 -32.42 -7.36
N SER A 141 14.08 -32.62 -6.27
CA SER A 141 13.82 -31.62 -5.25
C SER A 141 15.13 -31.28 -4.56
N ASN A 142 15.85 -30.28 -5.07
CA ASN A 142 16.82 -29.55 -4.26
C ASN A 142 16.08 -28.45 -3.48
N GLU A 143 15.04 -28.85 -2.77
CA GLU A 143 14.64 -28.19 -1.54
C GLU A 143 15.67 -28.64 -0.50
N THR A 144 16.87 -28.08 -0.54
CA THR A 144 17.60 -27.94 0.73
C THR A 144 16.83 -26.88 1.49
N GLN A 145 15.80 -27.35 2.18
CA GLN A 145 15.03 -26.67 3.18
C GLN A 145 15.99 -26.29 4.31
N THR A 146 16.79 -25.24 4.11
CA THR A 146 17.37 -24.48 5.22
C THR A 146 16.28 -23.57 5.76
N ASP A 147 15.25 -24.22 6.31
CA ASP A 147 14.16 -23.59 7.04
C ASP A 147 14.74 -22.92 8.29
N ASN A 148 14.95 -21.61 8.21
CA ASN A 148 14.87 -20.76 9.38
C ASN A 148 13.46 -20.17 9.44
N ILE A 149 12.47 -21.03 9.73
CA ILE A 149 11.08 -20.65 10.02
C ILE A 149 11.02 -19.63 11.18
N GLU A 150 12.03 -19.62 12.04
CA GLU A 150 12.15 -18.71 13.20
C GLU A 150 12.40 -17.23 12.83
N ASN A 151 12.79 -16.91 11.58
CA ASN A 151 13.22 -15.57 11.18
C ASN A 151 12.36 -14.92 10.08
N ARG A 152 11.08 -15.29 9.97
CA ARG A 152 10.14 -14.60 9.07
C ARG A 152 9.60 -13.33 9.73
N GLY A 153 9.83 -12.17 9.14
CA GLY A 153 9.24 -10.90 9.57
C GLY A 153 10.17 -9.69 9.50
N PHE A 154 9.64 -8.52 9.85
CA PHE A 154 10.43 -7.29 10.02
C PHE A 154 11.23 -7.40 11.32
N ARG A 155 12.55 -7.24 11.27
CA ARG A 155 13.43 -7.21 12.46
C ARG A 155 13.97 -5.80 12.62
N VAL A 156 13.72 -5.21 13.79
CA VAL A 156 14.24 -3.91 14.22
C VAL A 156 15.65 -4.09 14.77
#